data_AF-A0A067GF85-F1
#
_entry.id   AF-A0A067GF85-F1
#
_cell.length_a   1.000
_cell.length_b   1.000
_cell.length_c   1.000
_cell.angle_alpha   90.00
_cell.angle_beta   90.00
_cell.angle_gamma   90.00
#
_symmetry.space_group_name_H-M   'P 1'
#
loop_
_entity.id
_entity.type
_entity.pdbx_description
1 polymer ?
#
loop_
_entity_poly.entity_id
_entity_poly.type
_entity_poly.pdbx_seq_one_letter_code
_entity_poly.pdbx_strand_id
1 'polypeptide(L)'
;MDRILKAARTSGSLNLSNRSLRDVPNEVYKNFDEAGEGDKWWEAVDLQKLILAHNNIEKLKEDLRNLPLLTVLNVSHNKLSELPAAIGELHMLKSLDVSFNSIMKIPDEIGSATALVKFDCSSNQLKELPSSLGRCLNLSDFKASNNCITSLPEDLADCSKMSKLDVEGNKLTVLSNNLIASWTMLTELIASKNLLNGMPETIGSLSRLIRLDLHQNRILSIPSSISGCCSLAEFYMGNNALSALPAELGKLSKLGTLDLHSNQLKEYCVEACQLRLSVLDLSNNSLSGLPPEIGKMTTLRKLLLTGNPLRTLRSSLVNGPTPALLKYLRSRLPENEDSEASTTKEDLITMATRLSVTSKELSLEGMNLSAIPSEIWEAGEITKLDLSRNSIQELPPELSSCASLQTLILSRNKIKDWPDAILTSLSSLSCLKLDNNPLRQVPSDGFKDIPMLQILDLSYNIASLPENPPFSSLPHLQELYLRRMQLREAPTDILRLQQLRILDLSQNSLQSIPEGFKNLTSLTELDLSDNNISALPPELVSV
;
A
#
# COMPACT_ATOMS: atom_id res chain seq x y z
N MET A 1 49.69 6.44 4.51
CA MET A 1 48.96 5.31 5.13
C MET A 1 48.65 5.59 6.60
N ASP A 2 49.65 6.03 7.36
CA ASP A 2 49.63 6.08 8.83
C ASP A 2 48.52 6.91 9.45
N ARG A 3 48.18 8.08 8.89
CA ARG A 3 47.04 8.88 9.40
C ARG A 3 45.70 8.14 9.35
N ILE A 4 45.49 7.32 8.32
CA ILE A 4 44.24 6.58 8.11
C ILE A 4 44.21 5.33 8.97
N LEU A 5 45.34 4.65 9.13
CA LEU A 5 45.47 3.53 10.08
C LEU A 5 45.26 4.02 11.52
N LYS A 6 45.78 5.21 11.88
CA LYS A 6 45.54 5.81 13.20
C LYS A 6 44.07 6.16 13.42
N ALA A 7 43.37 6.68 12.41
CA ALA A 7 41.93 6.94 12.49
C ALA A 7 41.11 5.63 12.57
N ALA A 8 41.54 4.57 11.89
CA ALA A 8 40.92 3.26 11.99
C ALA A 8 41.09 2.67 13.39
N ARG A 9 42.25 2.85 14.03
CA ARG A 9 42.49 2.46 15.43
C ARG A 9 41.53 3.12 16.41
N THR A 10 41.06 4.34 16.16
CA THR A 10 40.09 5.01 17.06
C THR A 10 38.65 4.60 16.77
N SER A 11 38.34 4.22 15.53
CA SER A 11 36.95 4.01 15.06
C SER A 11 36.56 2.55 14.86
N GLY A 12 37.51 1.62 14.85
CA GLY A 12 37.29 0.22 14.46
C GLY A 12 36.88 0.05 12.99
N SER A 13 37.05 1.08 12.15
CA SER A 13 36.62 1.08 10.75
C SER A 13 37.70 1.61 9.82
N LEU A 14 38.09 0.82 8.84
CA LEU A 14 39.11 1.17 7.85
C LEU A 14 38.51 1.13 6.44
N ASN A 15 38.53 2.28 5.76
CA ASN A 15 38.13 2.39 4.36
C ASN A 15 39.33 2.78 3.49
N LEU A 16 39.73 1.88 2.61
CA LEU A 16 40.80 2.04 1.62
C LEU A 16 40.27 1.89 0.18
N SER A 17 38.98 2.16 -0.05
CA SER A 17 38.41 2.11 -1.39
C SER A 17 39.00 3.16 -2.35
N ASN A 18 38.94 2.88 -3.66
CA ASN A 18 39.33 3.80 -4.73
C ASN A 18 40.80 4.29 -4.66
N ARG A 19 41.74 3.41 -4.30
CA ARG A 19 43.16 3.76 -4.12
C ARG A 19 44.09 3.08 -5.11
N SER A 20 43.54 2.35 -6.08
CA SER A 20 44.31 1.57 -7.06
C SER A 20 45.29 0.59 -6.42
N LEU A 21 44.99 0.10 -5.20
CA LEU A 21 45.82 -0.87 -4.49
C LEU A 21 45.89 -2.18 -5.25
N ARG A 22 47.10 -2.75 -5.38
CA ARG A 22 47.30 -4.10 -5.96
C ARG A 22 47.30 -5.21 -4.91
N ASP A 23 47.62 -4.84 -3.68
CA ASP A 23 47.65 -5.72 -2.51
C ASP A 23 47.13 -4.95 -1.29
N VAL A 24 46.61 -5.69 -0.31
CA VAL A 24 46.29 -5.11 1.00
C VAL A 24 47.60 -4.89 1.77
N PRO A 25 47.84 -3.67 2.29
CA PRO A 25 49.05 -3.39 3.09
C PRO A 25 49.14 -4.31 4.31
N ASN A 26 50.34 -4.81 4.61
CA ASN A 26 50.58 -5.77 5.70
C ASN A 26 50.13 -5.23 7.07
N GLU A 27 50.22 -3.92 7.24
CA GLU A 27 49.85 -3.16 8.43
C GLU A 27 48.36 -3.26 8.75
N VAL A 28 47.52 -3.61 7.76
CA VAL A 28 46.07 -3.85 7.97
C VAL A 28 45.83 -5.20 8.65
N TYR A 29 46.68 -6.19 8.42
CA TYR A 29 46.55 -7.54 8.98
C TYR A 29 47.22 -7.71 10.35
N LYS A 30 47.91 -6.68 10.84
CA LYS A 30 48.51 -6.71 12.17
C LYS A 30 47.45 -6.42 13.21
N ASN A 31 47.37 -7.28 14.23
CA ASN A 31 46.62 -6.96 15.45
C ASN A 31 47.15 -5.64 16.03
N PHE A 32 46.24 -4.79 16.50
CA PHE A 32 46.61 -3.46 16.99
C PHE A 32 47.39 -3.47 18.31
N ASP A 33 47.66 -4.66 18.87
CA ASP A 33 48.55 -4.88 20.01
C ASP A 33 50.02 -4.49 19.72
N GLU A 34 50.47 -4.49 18.46
CA GLU A 34 51.80 -4.00 18.05
C GLU A 34 51.81 -2.48 17.81
N ALA A 35 51.28 -1.69 18.75
CA ALA A 35 51.45 -0.25 18.72
C ALA A 35 52.94 0.09 18.89
N GLY A 36 53.54 0.71 17.87
CA GLY A 36 54.91 1.21 17.94
C GLY A 36 55.11 2.14 19.14
N GLU A 37 56.32 2.13 19.72
CA GLU A 37 56.68 2.94 20.90
C GLU A 37 56.19 4.39 20.75
N GLY A 38 55.16 4.77 21.53
CA GLY A 38 54.64 6.13 21.60
C GLY A 38 53.14 6.32 21.33
N ASP A 39 52.42 5.31 20.81
CA ASP A 39 50.96 5.37 20.66
C ASP A 39 50.23 4.74 21.87
N LYS A 40 49.15 5.39 22.35
CA LYS A 40 48.31 4.93 23.46
C LYS A 40 47.53 3.67 23.07
N TRP A 41 48.16 2.51 23.20
CA TRP A 41 47.60 1.21 22.80
C TRP A 41 46.26 0.88 23.49
N TRP A 42 45.98 1.44 24.67
CA TRP A 42 44.69 1.28 25.37
C TRP A 42 43.53 2.07 24.77
N GLU A 43 43.76 2.99 23.83
CA GLU A 43 42.72 3.71 23.06
C GLU A 43 42.45 3.04 21.69
N ALA A 44 43.20 1.99 21.33
CA ALA A 44 43.03 1.28 20.07
C ALA A 44 41.84 0.31 20.15
N VAL A 45 40.93 0.45 19.19
CA VAL A 45 39.77 -0.42 18.96
C VAL A 45 40.13 -1.36 17.81
N ASP A 46 39.88 -2.65 18.03
CA ASP A 46 40.06 -3.67 17.00
C ASP A 46 39.20 -3.42 15.76
N LEU A 47 39.70 -3.87 14.61
CA LEU A 47 39.05 -3.61 13.35
C LEU A 47 37.76 -4.42 13.22
N GLN A 48 36.63 -3.72 13.20
CA GLN A 48 35.30 -4.29 13.01
C GLN A 48 34.79 -4.14 11.57
N LYS A 49 35.27 -3.15 10.81
CA LYS A 49 34.84 -2.90 9.44
C LYS A 49 36.04 -2.63 8.53
N LEU A 50 36.16 -3.41 7.47
CA LEU A 50 37.21 -3.28 6.47
C LEU A 50 36.59 -3.14 5.07
N ILE A 51 36.82 -1.98 4.44
CA ILE A 51 36.32 -1.65 3.11
C ILE A 51 37.50 -1.44 2.19
N LEU A 52 37.65 -2.32 1.22
CA LEU A 52 38.71 -2.40 0.21
C LEU A 52 38.14 -2.28 -1.22
N ALA A 53 36.89 -1.85 -1.36
CA ALA A 53 36.17 -1.81 -2.64
C ALA A 53 36.84 -0.94 -3.71
N HIS A 54 36.63 -1.24 -4.99
CA HIS A 54 37.15 -0.45 -6.12
C HIS A 54 38.67 -0.26 -6.07
N ASN A 55 39.40 -1.36 -6.03
CA ASN A 55 40.86 -1.38 -6.14
C ASN A 55 41.28 -2.38 -7.24
N ASN A 56 42.57 -2.70 -7.31
CA ASN A 56 43.14 -3.68 -8.23
C ASN A 56 43.70 -4.89 -7.47
N ILE A 57 43.11 -5.25 -6.33
CA ILE A 57 43.65 -6.29 -5.44
C ILE A 57 43.52 -7.65 -6.13
N GLU A 58 44.64 -8.34 -6.29
CA GLU A 58 44.69 -9.64 -6.97
C GLU A 58 44.53 -10.82 -6.00
N LYS A 59 45.02 -10.68 -4.76
CA LYS A 59 44.93 -11.71 -3.71
C LYS A 59 44.69 -11.12 -2.33
N LEU A 60 43.94 -11.85 -1.51
CA LEU A 60 43.86 -11.61 -0.07
C LEU A 60 44.76 -12.61 0.66
N LYS A 61 45.46 -12.13 1.69
CA LYS A 61 46.35 -12.98 2.49
C LYS A 61 45.58 -13.76 3.54
N GLU A 62 46.09 -14.93 3.90
CA GLU A 62 45.62 -15.74 5.04
C GLU A 62 45.77 -15.01 6.39
N ASP A 63 46.58 -13.94 6.45
CA ASP A 63 46.71 -13.07 7.62
C ASP A 63 45.39 -12.35 7.98
N LEU A 64 44.34 -12.46 7.15
CA LEU A 64 42.98 -12.03 7.48
C LEU A 64 42.47 -12.66 8.79
N ARG A 65 42.94 -13.86 9.15
CA ARG A 65 42.63 -14.53 10.42
C ARG A 65 42.99 -13.72 11.67
N ASN A 66 43.92 -12.78 11.54
CA ASN A 66 44.33 -11.91 12.63
C ASN A 66 43.28 -10.83 12.95
N LEU A 67 42.14 -10.77 12.26
CA LEU A 67 41.08 -9.78 12.49
C LEU A 67 39.79 -10.44 13.04
N PRO A 68 39.82 -11.08 14.22
CA PRO A 68 38.72 -11.93 14.70
C PRO A 68 37.42 -11.17 15.01
N LEU A 69 37.50 -9.86 15.27
CA LEU A 69 36.36 -8.99 15.55
C LEU A 69 35.74 -8.34 14.30
N LEU A 70 36.20 -8.72 13.11
CA LEU A 70 35.70 -8.17 11.87
C LEU A 70 34.25 -8.58 11.64
N THR A 71 33.36 -7.59 11.53
CA THR A 71 31.92 -7.75 11.30
C THR A 71 31.52 -7.45 9.86
N VAL A 72 32.26 -6.60 9.17
CA VAL A 72 32.00 -6.21 7.78
C VAL A 72 33.29 -6.26 6.98
N LEU A 73 33.29 -7.07 5.93
CA LEU A 73 34.36 -7.11 4.94
C LEU A 73 33.76 -6.81 3.56
N ASN A 74 34.22 -5.74 2.94
CA ASN A 74 33.88 -5.41 1.56
C ASN A 74 35.16 -5.36 0.73
N VAL A 75 35.28 -6.27 -0.24
CA VAL A 75 36.38 -6.37 -1.20
C VAL A 75 35.85 -6.35 -2.65
N SER A 76 34.69 -5.73 -2.87
CA SER A 76 34.05 -5.70 -4.19
C SER A 76 34.81 -4.85 -5.21
N HIS A 77 34.57 -5.07 -6.50
CA HIS A 77 35.24 -4.37 -7.60
C HIS A 77 36.78 -4.43 -7.46
N ASN A 78 37.31 -5.65 -7.45
CA ASN A 78 38.75 -5.95 -7.41
C ASN A 78 39.08 -7.00 -8.49
N LYS A 79 40.25 -7.63 -8.41
CA LYS A 79 40.73 -8.65 -9.35
C LYS A 79 41.00 -9.99 -8.66
N LEU A 80 40.29 -10.27 -7.57
CA LEU A 80 40.51 -11.49 -6.78
C LEU A 80 40.17 -12.72 -7.61
N SER A 81 41.10 -13.68 -7.67
CA SER A 81 40.88 -14.99 -8.31
C SER A 81 40.37 -16.06 -7.35
N GLU A 82 40.64 -15.88 -6.06
CA GLU A 82 40.30 -16.83 -4.99
C GLU A 82 40.06 -16.07 -3.67
N LEU A 83 39.35 -16.71 -2.75
CA LEU A 83 39.14 -16.23 -1.39
C LEU A 83 39.92 -17.15 -0.42
N PRO A 84 40.69 -16.60 0.54
CA PRO A 84 41.51 -17.39 1.47
C PRO A 84 40.65 -18.18 2.46
N ALA A 85 41.20 -19.28 2.97
CA ALA A 85 40.52 -20.12 3.96
C ALA A 85 40.27 -19.38 5.29
N ALA A 86 41.13 -18.42 5.61
CA ALA A 86 41.01 -17.52 6.77
C ALA A 86 39.65 -16.81 6.90
N ILE A 87 38.82 -16.74 5.85
CA ILE A 87 37.46 -16.19 5.96
C ILE A 87 36.60 -16.97 6.98
N GLY A 88 36.85 -18.28 7.15
CA GLY A 88 36.14 -19.12 8.10
C GLY A 88 36.50 -18.86 9.56
N GLU A 89 37.65 -18.23 9.82
CA GLU A 89 38.11 -17.86 11.16
C GLU A 89 37.49 -16.52 11.64
N LEU A 90 36.79 -15.81 10.75
CA LEU A 90 36.10 -14.56 11.09
C LEU A 90 34.71 -14.83 11.69
N HIS A 91 34.68 -15.37 12.91
CA HIS A 91 33.43 -15.81 13.56
C HIS A 91 32.41 -14.68 13.82
N MET A 92 32.85 -13.41 13.85
CA MET A 92 31.98 -12.24 14.03
C MET A 92 31.50 -11.62 12.71
N LEU A 93 31.89 -12.16 11.57
CA LEU A 93 31.57 -11.61 10.26
C LEU A 93 30.07 -11.69 9.98
N LYS A 94 29.42 -10.54 9.86
CA LYS A 94 27.98 -10.41 9.57
C LYS A 94 27.71 -10.07 8.11
N SER A 95 28.63 -9.37 7.45
CA SER A 95 28.47 -8.94 6.07
C SER A 95 29.75 -9.16 5.29
N LEU A 96 29.66 -9.95 4.22
CA LEU A 96 30.75 -10.19 3.28
C LEU A 96 30.32 -9.80 1.87
N ASP A 97 31.06 -8.89 1.25
CA ASP A 97 30.86 -8.50 -0.15
C ASP A 97 32.17 -8.74 -0.93
N VAL A 98 32.12 -9.73 -1.82
CA VAL A 98 33.20 -10.11 -2.74
C VAL A 98 32.77 -9.94 -4.21
N SER A 99 31.73 -9.14 -4.45
CA SER A 99 31.14 -8.97 -5.79
C SER A 99 32.10 -8.29 -6.78
N PHE A 100 31.88 -8.48 -8.08
CA PHE A 100 32.70 -7.89 -9.14
C PHE A 100 34.20 -8.22 -8.99
N ASN A 101 34.50 -9.52 -8.95
CA ASN A 101 35.86 -10.06 -8.93
C ASN A 101 36.00 -11.16 -10.00
N SER A 102 37.04 -11.99 -9.94
CA SER A 102 37.26 -13.14 -10.84
C SER A 102 37.33 -14.46 -10.06
N ILE A 103 36.57 -14.56 -8.95
CA ILE A 103 36.61 -15.70 -8.05
C ILE A 103 35.99 -16.93 -8.72
N MET A 104 36.72 -18.05 -8.72
CA MET A 104 36.26 -19.30 -9.35
C MET A 104 35.58 -20.27 -8.36
N LYS A 105 35.96 -20.23 -7.08
CA LYS A 105 35.39 -21.07 -6.02
C LYS A 105 35.34 -20.29 -4.69
N ILE A 106 34.28 -20.50 -3.92
CA ILE A 106 34.22 -20.07 -2.51
C ILE A 106 34.77 -21.21 -1.63
N PRO A 107 35.70 -20.93 -0.69
CA PRO A 107 36.28 -21.93 0.21
C PRO A 107 35.21 -22.58 1.10
N ASP A 108 35.41 -23.87 1.42
CA ASP A 108 34.48 -24.62 2.27
C ASP A 108 34.46 -24.07 3.71
N GLU A 109 35.51 -23.37 4.13
CA GLU A 109 35.64 -22.71 5.41
C GLU A 109 34.61 -21.58 5.62
N ILE A 110 33.95 -21.08 4.57
CA ILE A 110 32.88 -20.06 4.70
C ILE A 110 31.77 -20.51 5.65
N GLY A 111 31.50 -21.82 5.74
CA GLY A 111 30.51 -22.38 6.66
C GLY A 111 30.83 -22.19 8.15
N SER A 112 32.07 -21.85 8.49
CA SER A 112 32.48 -21.53 9.88
C SER A 112 32.13 -20.10 10.29
N ALA A 113 31.79 -19.22 9.34
CA ALA A 113 31.32 -17.86 9.59
C ALA A 113 29.82 -17.85 9.98
N THR A 114 29.47 -18.48 11.10
CA THR A 114 28.07 -18.72 11.53
C THR A 114 27.28 -17.44 11.86
N ALA A 115 27.96 -16.31 12.07
CA ALA A 115 27.36 -15.00 12.27
C ALA A 115 26.97 -14.30 10.95
N LEU A 116 27.26 -14.89 9.79
CA LEU A 116 27.04 -14.27 8.48
C LEU A 116 25.54 -14.07 8.23
N VAL A 117 25.16 -12.82 7.97
CA VAL A 117 23.78 -12.39 7.72
C VAL A 117 23.60 -12.00 6.25
N LYS A 118 24.63 -11.39 5.66
CA LYS A 118 24.65 -10.93 4.28
C LYS A 118 25.88 -11.45 3.57
N PHE A 119 25.68 -12.05 2.40
CA PHE A 119 26.77 -12.51 1.56
C PHE A 119 26.48 -12.17 0.11
N ASP A 120 27.37 -11.36 -0.48
CA ASP A 120 27.32 -11.00 -1.90
C ASP A 120 28.58 -11.52 -2.61
N CYS A 121 28.40 -12.49 -3.50
CA CYS A 121 29.44 -13.03 -4.38
C CYS A 121 29.10 -12.84 -5.86
N SER A 122 28.26 -11.84 -6.17
CA SER A 122 27.76 -11.57 -7.52
C SER A 122 28.86 -11.13 -8.49
N SER A 123 28.66 -11.34 -9.79
CA SER A 123 29.62 -10.97 -10.85
C SER A 123 31.02 -11.55 -10.63
N ASN A 124 31.08 -12.88 -10.54
CA ASN A 124 32.30 -13.68 -10.41
C ASN A 124 32.26 -14.83 -11.45
N GLN A 125 33.14 -15.82 -11.32
CA GLN A 125 33.24 -16.98 -12.22
C GLN A 125 32.89 -18.30 -11.50
N LEU A 126 32.04 -18.24 -10.46
CA LEU A 126 31.69 -19.39 -9.63
C LEU A 126 30.94 -20.45 -10.44
N LYS A 127 31.39 -21.70 -10.38
CA LYS A 127 30.68 -22.85 -10.99
C LYS A 127 29.76 -23.56 -10.01
N GLU A 128 30.10 -23.52 -8.73
CA GLU A 128 29.39 -24.18 -7.65
C GLU A 128 29.51 -23.35 -6.37
N LEU A 129 28.60 -23.58 -5.43
CA LEU A 129 28.65 -23.06 -4.07
C LEU A 129 28.97 -24.22 -3.12
N PRO A 130 29.80 -24.00 -2.08
CA PRO A 130 30.14 -25.04 -1.12
C PRO A 130 28.94 -25.45 -0.28
N SER A 131 28.77 -26.75 -0.01
CA SER A 131 27.69 -27.27 0.85
C SER A 131 27.77 -26.71 2.28
N SER A 132 28.98 -26.38 2.74
CA SER A 132 29.22 -25.77 4.04
C SER A 132 28.50 -24.43 4.24
N LEU A 133 28.10 -23.73 3.16
CA LEU A 133 27.32 -22.50 3.24
C LEU A 133 25.99 -22.69 4.00
N GLY A 134 25.42 -23.90 3.98
CA GLY A 134 24.24 -24.26 4.77
C GLY A 134 24.40 -24.06 6.28
N ARG A 135 25.64 -24.12 6.79
CA ARG A 135 25.96 -23.90 8.21
C ARG A 135 25.83 -22.44 8.65
N CYS A 136 25.70 -21.49 7.71
CA CYS A 136 25.48 -20.08 8.01
C CYS A 136 24.01 -19.82 8.40
N LEU A 137 23.59 -20.32 9.56
CA LEU A 137 22.17 -20.32 10.00
C LEU A 137 21.52 -18.93 10.13
N ASN A 138 22.32 -17.87 10.16
CA ASN A 138 21.85 -16.49 10.21
C ASN A 138 21.73 -15.80 8.85
N LEU A 139 22.12 -16.50 7.76
CA LEU A 139 22.11 -15.94 6.42
C LEU A 139 20.69 -15.55 6.02
N SER A 140 20.54 -14.28 5.63
CA SER A 140 19.25 -13.67 5.34
C SER A 140 19.21 -12.99 3.97
N ASP A 141 20.34 -12.48 3.49
CA ASP A 141 20.47 -11.81 2.19
C ASP A 141 21.64 -12.46 1.47
N PHE A 142 21.32 -13.29 0.47
CA PHE A 142 22.32 -14.00 -0.32
C PHE A 142 22.21 -13.60 -1.78
N LYS A 143 23.32 -13.10 -2.33
CA LYS A 143 23.42 -12.68 -3.73
C LYS A 143 24.59 -13.37 -4.40
N ALA A 144 24.30 -14.07 -5.47
CA ALA A 144 25.26 -14.81 -6.29
C ALA A 144 24.98 -14.59 -7.79
N SER A 145 24.43 -13.44 -8.16
CA SER A 145 24.04 -13.16 -9.54
C SER A 145 25.24 -13.05 -10.48
N ASN A 146 25.03 -13.26 -11.78
CA ASN A 146 26.04 -13.19 -12.83
C ASN A 146 27.28 -14.07 -12.55
N ASN A 147 27.05 -15.37 -12.36
CA ASN A 147 28.07 -16.38 -12.18
C ASN A 147 27.85 -17.54 -13.18
N CYS A 148 28.53 -18.68 -12.99
CA CYS A 148 28.36 -19.89 -13.80
C CYS A 148 27.73 -21.05 -13.00
N ILE A 149 26.95 -20.75 -11.96
CA ILE A 149 26.42 -21.75 -11.01
C ILE A 149 25.40 -22.65 -11.70
N THR A 150 25.60 -23.97 -11.62
CA THR A 150 24.70 -24.96 -12.25
C THR A 150 23.59 -25.47 -11.33
N SER A 151 23.81 -25.45 -10.01
CA SER A 151 22.86 -25.89 -8.99
C SER A 151 23.17 -25.22 -7.65
N LEU A 152 22.15 -25.04 -6.82
CA LEU A 152 22.31 -24.64 -5.42
C LEU A 152 22.48 -25.89 -4.54
N PRO A 153 23.37 -25.87 -3.52
CA PRO A 153 23.56 -27.01 -2.63
C PRO A 153 22.34 -27.20 -1.74
N GLU A 154 21.91 -28.45 -1.54
CA GLU A 154 20.71 -28.80 -0.74
C GLU A 154 20.84 -28.36 0.73
N ASP A 155 22.05 -28.35 1.28
CA ASP A 155 22.33 -27.88 2.64
C ASP A 155 21.96 -26.41 2.86
N LEU A 156 21.81 -25.61 1.79
CA LEU A 156 21.33 -24.22 1.90
C LEU A 156 19.88 -24.14 2.42
N ALA A 157 19.14 -25.25 2.46
CA ALA A 157 17.86 -25.38 3.14
C ALA A 157 17.95 -25.02 4.63
N ASP A 158 19.09 -25.28 5.29
CA ASP A 158 19.29 -25.01 6.71
C ASP A 158 19.30 -23.51 7.05
N CYS A 159 19.54 -22.65 6.05
CA CYS A 159 19.46 -21.19 6.15
C CYS A 159 18.00 -20.70 6.19
N SER A 160 17.24 -21.12 7.21
CA SER A 160 15.81 -20.82 7.37
C SER A 160 15.46 -19.33 7.54
N LYS A 161 16.45 -18.47 7.83
CA LYS A 161 16.28 -17.01 7.94
C LYS A 161 16.42 -16.27 6.61
N MET A 162 16.54 -16.99 5.50
CA MET A 162 16.65 -16.41 4.15
C MET A 162 15.45 -15.50 3.87
N SER A 163 15.72 -14.24 3.59
CA SER A 163 14.74 -13.19 3.28
C SER A 163 14.87 -12.67 1.86
N LYS A 164 16.09 -12.67 1.31
CA LYS A 164 16.38 -12.27 -0.06
C LYS A 164 17.35 -13.25 -0.70
N LEU A 165 16.99 -13.73 -1.89
CA LEU A 165 17.85 -14.58 -2.70
C LEU A 165 17.93 -14.00 -4.12
N ASP A 166 19.14 -13.68 -4.55
CA ASP A 166 19.45 -13.27 -5.92
C ASP A 166 20.46 -14.23 -6.54
N VAL A 167 20.01 -14.97 -7.54
CA VAL A 167 20.81 -15.91 -8.35
C VAL A 167 20.62 -15.63 -9.85
N GLU A 168 20.28 -14.39 -10.21
CA GLU A 168 20.16 -13.94 -11.61
C GLU A 168 21.38 -14.32 -12.45
N GLY A 169 21.21 -14.66 -13.73
CA GLY A 169 22.34 -14.72 -14.67
C GLY A 169 23.30 -15.88 -14.39
N ASN A 170 22.76 -17.03 -14.00
CA ASN A 170 23.51 -18.27 -13.76
C ASN A 170 23.11 -19.35 -14.77
N LYS A 171 23.48 -20.60 -14.51
CA LYS A 171 23.17 -21.77 -15.35
C LYS A 171 22.27 -22.76 -14.60
N LEU A 172 21.47 -22.28 -13.66
CA LEU A 172 20.57 -23.13 -12.86
C LEU A 172 19.54 -23.79 -13.75
N THR A 173 19.38 -25.11 -13.63
CA THR A 173 18.40 -25.90 -14.40
C THR A 173 17.14 -26.23 -13.60
N VAL A 174 17.26 -26.28 -12.27
CA VAL A 174 16.18 -26.60 -11.33
C VAL A 174 16.35 -25.77 -10.05
N LEU A 175 15.24 -25.32 -9.48
CA LEU A 175 15.16 -24.88 -8.09
C LEU A 175 14.58 -26.03 -7.28
N SER A 176 15.33 -26.51 -6.28
CA SER A 176 14.90 -27.67 -5.48
C SER A 176 13.67 -27.36 -4.63
N ASN A 177 12.74 -28.31 -4.59
CA ASN A 177 11.54 -28.20 -3.75
C ASN A 177 11.89 -28.09 -2.27
N ASN A 178 12.95 -28.77 -1.83
CA ASN A 178 13.40 -28.75 -0.44
C ASN A 178 13.91 -27.37 -0.02
N LEU A 179 14.76 -26.75 -0.85
CA LEU A 179 15.28 -25.40 -0.61
C LEU A 179 14.14 -24.38 -0.45
N ILE A 180 13.21 -24.37 -1.41
CA ILE A 180 12.10 -23.42 -1.44
C ILE A 180 11.10 -23.66 -0.30
N ALA A 181 10.88 -24.91 0.10
CA ALA A 181 10.01 -25.21 1.24
C ALA A 181 10.57 -24.67 2.56
N SER A 182 11.89 -24.62 2.71
CA SER A 182 12.57 -24.20 3.94
C SER A 182 12.63 -22.68 4.11
N TRP A 183 12.73 -21.91 3.03
CA TRP A 183 12.88 -20.44 3.07
C TRP A 183 11.55 -19.68 3.24
N THR A 184 10.76 -20.05 4.24
CA THR A 184 9.43 -19.44 4.50
C THR A 184 9.47 -17.93 4.81
N MET A 185 10.64 -17.39 5.17
CA MET A 185 10.87 -15.96 5.42
C MET A 185 11.20 -15.14 4.17
N LEU A 186 11.28 -15.79 2.99
CA LEU A 186 11.67 -15.15 1.74
C LEU A 186 10.65 -14.09 1.32
N THR A 187 11.16 -12.90 1.01
CA THR A 187 10.39 -11.74 0.52
C THR A 187 10.72 -11.41 -0.93
N GLU A 188 11.92 -11.78 -1.38
CA GLU A 188 12.41 -11.50 -2.72
C GLU A 188 13.20 -12.71 -3.25
N LEU A 189 12.75 -13.26 -4.38
CA LEU A 189 13.42 -14.33 -5.11
C LEU A 189 13.69 -13.87 -6.54
N ILE A 190 14.95 -13.66 -6.87
CA ILE A 190 15.41 -13.30 -8.21
C ILE A 190 16.22 -14.47 -8.75
N ALA A 191 15.68 -15.19 -9.73
CA ALA A 191 16.35 -16.29 -10.42
C ALA A 191 16.20 -16.16 -11.95
N SER A 192 16.18 -14.92 -12.41
CA SER A 192 16.14 -14.52 -13.81
C SER A 192 17.37 -14.97 -14.59
N LYS A 193 17.29 -15.01 -15.93
CA LYS A 193 18.43 -15.33 -16.82
C LYS A 193 19.14 -16.65 -16.45
N ASN A 194 18.35 -17.69 -16.23
CA ASN A 194 18.84 -19.03 -15.92
C ASN A 194 18.33 -20.04 -16.97
N LEU A 195 18.49 -21.34 -16.69
CA LEU A 195 18.06 -22.43 -17.57
C LEU A 195 16.93 -23.26 -16.91
N LEU A 196 16.13 -22.63 -16.03
CA LEU A 196 15.10 -23.32 -15.26
C LEU A 196 14.02 -23.88 -16.18
N ASN A 197 13.79 -25.20 -16.12
CA ASN A 197 12.78 -25.86 -16.97
C ASN A 197 11.37 -25.84 -16.34
N GLY A 198 11.26 -25.55 -15.05
CA GLY A 198 10.01 -25.57 -14.31
C GLY A 198 10.12 -24.80 -13.00
N MET A 199 8.96 -24.45 -12.44
CA MET A 199 8.85 -23.90 -11.09
C MET A 199 8.64 -25.03 -10.07
N PRO A 200 9.18 -24.90 -8.85
CA PRO A 200 9.03 -25.90 -7.79
C PRO A 200 7.58 -25.96 -7.29
N GLU A 201 7.07 -27.16 -7.04
CA GLU A 201 5.71 -27.36 -6.51
C GLU A 201 5.55 -26.79 -5.10
N THR A 202 6.63 -26.61 -4.36
CA THR A 202 6.62 -26.02 -3.01
C THR A 202 6.68 -24.49 -3.00
N ILE A 203 6.61 -23.81 -4.15
CA ILE A 203 6.64 -22.32 -4.20
C ILE A 203 5.56 -21.69 -3.32
N GLY A 204 4.41 -22.36 -3.14
CA GLY A 204 3.33 -21.93 -2.26
C GLY A 204 3.70 -21.80 -0.78
N SER A 205 4.80 -22.42 -0.32
CA SER A 205 5.31 -22.24 1.05
C SER A 205 5.83 -20.83 1.32
N LEU A 206 6.16 -20.06 0.27
CA LEU A 206 6.70 -18.71 0.37
C LEU A 206 5.59 -17.66 0.60
N SER A 207 4.85 -17.78 1.70
CA SER A 207 3.70 -16.92 2.04
C SER A 207 4.04 -15.42 2.21
N ARG A 208 5.32 -15.10 2.45
CA ARG A 208 5.85 -13.73 2.63
C ARG A 208 6.48 -13.14 1.36
N LEU A 209 6.51 -13.89 0.26
CA LEU A 209 7.12 -13.46 -0.99
C LEU A 209 6.38 -12.24 -1.54
N ILE A 210 7.11 -11.17 -1.80
CA ILE A 210 6.60 -9.90 -2.35
C ILE A 210 6.96 -9.81 -3.84
N ARG A 211 8.19 -10.20 -4.18
CA ARG A 211 8.72 -10.15 -5.54
C ARG A 211 9.27 -11.51 -5.95
N LEU A 212 8.75 -12.03 -7.07
CA LEU A 212 9.25 -13.23 -7.74
C LEU A 212 9.67 -12.87 -9.16
N ASP A 213 10.96 -13.02 -9.44
CA ASP A 213 11.54 -12.69 -10.73
C ASP A 213 12.20 -13.92 -11.37
N LEU A 214 11.55 -14.44 -12.41
CA LEU A 214 11.92 -15.66 -13.14
C LEU A 214 12.01 -15.42 -14.65
N HIS A 215 12.10 -14.15 -15.10
CA HIS A 215 12.21 -13.85 -16.54
C HIS A 215 13.46 -14.47 -17.18
N GLN A 216 13.41 -14.71 -18.48
CA GLN A 216 14.53 -15.25 -19.27
C GLN A 216 14.97 -16.64 -18.76
N ASN A 217 14.02 -17.58 -18.70
CA ASN A 217 14.22 -18.98 -18.33
C ASN A 217 13.58 -19.91 -19.38
N ARG A 218 13.40 -21.19 -19.06
CA ARG A 218 12.77 -22.21 -19.92
C ARG A 218 11.53 -22.82 -19.28
N ILE A 219 10.84 -22.05 -18.43
CA ILE A 219 9.73 -22.56 -17.63
C ILE A 219 8.51 -22.81 -18.53
N LEU A 220 7.94 -24.01 -18.42
CA LEU A 220 6.82 -24.47 -19.25
C LEU A 220 5.43 -24.18 -18.62
N SER A 221 5.35 -24.20 -17.29
CA SER A 221 4.11 -24.02 -16.55
C SER A 221 4.35 -23.43 -15.15
N ILE A 222 3.29 -22.83 -14.60
CA ILE A 222 3.24 -22.35 -13.21
C ILE A 222 2.42 -23.39 -12.41
N PRO A 223 2.91 -23.89 -11.26
CA PRO A 223 2.19 -24.85 -10.43
C PRO A 223 0.99 -24.21 -9.71
N SER A 224 -0.03 -25.00 -9.41
CA SER A 224 -1.24 -24.56 -8.69
C SER A 224 -0.95 -24.04 -7.27
N SER A 225 0.15 -24.51 -6.68
CA SER A 225 0.63 -24.06 -5.36
C SER A 225 1.02 -22.58 -5.33
N ILE A 226 1.15 -21.89 -6.47
CA ILE A 226 1.41 -20.45 -6.53
C ILE A 226 0.38 -19.65 -5.70
N SER A 227 -0.85 -20.15 -5.55
CA SER A 227 -1.88 -19.55 -4.71
C SER A 227 -1.49 -19.36 -3.24
N GLY A 228 -0.51 -20.11 -2.72
CA GLY A 228 0.02 -19.93 -1.36
C GLY A 228 0.88 -18.67 -1.17
N CYS A 229 1.35 -18.04 -2.25
CA CYS A 229 2.13 -16.80 -2.20
C CYS A 229 1.23 -15.57 -1.96
N CYS A 230 0.49 -15.54 -0.84
CA CYS A 230 -0.54 -14.54 -0.53
C CYS A 230 -0.02 -13.10 -0.43
N SER A 231 1.29 -12.91 -0.30
CA SER A 231 1.93 -11.58 -0.22
C SER A 231 2.47 -11.06 -1.56
N LEU A 232 2.39 -11.86 -2.63
CA LEU A 232 3.05 -11.56 -3.90
C LEU A 232 2.43 -10.32 -4.55
N ALA A 233 3.28 -9.33 -4.81
CA ALA A 233 2.91 -8.05 -5.41
C ALA A 233 3.46 -7.90 -6.83
N GLU A 234 4.64 -8.47 -7.08
CA GLU A 234 5.34 -8.40 -8.37
C GLU A 234 5.73 -9.80 -8.83
N PHE A 235 5.26 -10.19 -10.02
CA PHE A 235 5.58 -11.48 -10.62
C PHE A 235 6.04 -11.31 -12.06
N TYR A 236 7.33 -11.58 -12.29
CA TYR A 236 7.96 -11.47 -13.60
C TYR A 236 8.29 -12.86 -14.16
N MET A 237 7.63 -13.21 -15.26
CA MET A 237 7.74 -14.49 -15.96
C MET A 237 8.04 -14.30 -17.46
N GLY A 238 8.50 -13.11 -17.84
CA GLY A 238 8.83 -12.76 -19.22
C GLY A 238 9.86 -13.69 -19.87
N ASN A 239 9.85 -13.84 -21.19
CA ASN A 239 10.83 -14.66 -21.93
C ASN A 239 10.96 -16.09 -21.37
N ASN A 240 9.83 -16.80 -21.28
CA ASN A 240 9.76 -18.20 -20.89
C ASN A 240 9.04 -19.00 -21.99
N ALA A 241 8.71 -20.26 -21.70
CA ALA A 241 7.97 -21.14 -22.61
C ALA A 241 6.57 -21.47 -22.08
N LEU A 242 5.95 -20.54 -21.33
CA LEU A 242 4.63 -20.76 -20.75
C LEU A 242 3.56 -20.94 -21.84
N SER A 243 2.81 -22.03 -21.75
CA SER A 243 1.73 -22.34 -22.70
C SER A 243 0.34 -21.98 -22.17
N ALA A 244 0.15 -22.01 -20.85
CA ALA A 244 -1.09 -21.68 -20.15
C ALA A 244 -0.80 -21.15 -18.74
N LEU A 245 -1.81 -20.53 -18.12
CA LEU A 245 -1.80 -20.07 -16.73
C LEU A 245 -2.72 -20.95 -15.87
N PRO A 246 -2.35 -21.30 -14.62
CA PRO A 246 -3.21 -22.06 -13.72
C PRO A 246 -4.36 -21.19 -13.19
N ALA A 247 -5.52 -21.80 -12.95
CA ALA A 247 -6.69 -21.12 -12.39
C ALA A 247 -6.40 -20.50 -11.00
N GLU A 248 -5.53 -21.15 -10.23
CA GLU A 248 -5.10 -20.73 -8.90
C GLU A 248 -4.35 -19.39 -8.89
N LEU A 249 -3.82 -18.95 -10.04
CA LEU A 249 -3.19 -17.64 -10.17
C LEU A 249 -4.16 -16.52 -9.77
N GLY A 250 -5.47 -16.68 -10.07
CA GLY A 250 -6.52 -15.72 -9.73
C GLY A 250 -6.69 -15.44 -8.23
N LYS A 251 -6.14 -16.30 -7.35
CA LYS A 251 -6.23 -16.15 -5.88
C LYS A 251 -5.23 -15.14 -5.30
N LEU A 252 -4.29 -14.65 -6.09
CA LEU A 252 -3.24 -13.71 -5.65
C LEU A 252 -3.78 -12.28 -5.49
N SER A 253 -4.47 -12.02 -4.37
CA SER A 253 -5.21 -10.77 -4.14
C SER A 253 -4.36 -9.50 -4.05
N LYS A 254 -3.06 -9.62 -3.74
CA LYS A 254 -2.11 -8.50 -3.65
C LYS A 254 -1.29 -8.25 -4.92
N LEU A 255 -1.43 -9.12 -5.93
CA LEU A 255 -0.63 -9.01 -7.15
C LEU A 255 -1.00 -7.72 -7.89
N GLY A 256 -0.02 -6.84 -8.08
CA GLY A 256 -0.17 -5.56 -8.77
C GLY A 256 0.50 -5.53 -10.13
N THR A 257 1.63 -6.23 -10.27
CA THR A 257 2.39 -6.30 -11.52
C THR A 257 2.55 -7.75 -11.94
N LEU A 258 2.05 -8.09 -13.13
CA LEU A 258 2.23 -9.38 -13.76
C LEU A 258 2.82 -9.20 -15.15
N ASP A 259 4.05 -9.68 -15.33
CA ASP A 259 4.75 -9.66 -16.61
C ASP A 259 4.86 -11.08 -17.18
N LEU A 260 4.18 -11.30 -18.30
CA LEU A 260 4.13 -12.56 -19.04
C LEU A 260 4.61 -12.37 -20.48
N HIS A 261 5.34 -11.30 -20.77
CA HIS A 261 5.75 -11.00 -22.14
C HIS A 261 6.64 -12.09 -22.74
N SER A 262 6.62 -12.26 -24.06
CA SER A 262 7.49 -13.21 -24.77
C SER A 262 7.36 -14.65 -24.26
N ASN A 263 6.12 -15.15 -24.21
CA ASN A 263 5.77 -16.53 -23.86
C ASN A 263 4.97 -17.18 -25.02
N GLN A 264 4.38 -18.36 -24.78
CA GLN A 264 3.63 -19.12 -25.79
C GLN A 264 2.13 -19.21 -25.42
N LEU A 265 1.60 -18.23 -24.68
CA LEU A 265 0.21 -18.24 -24.22
C LEU A 265 -0.74 -18.14 -25.42
N LYS A 266 -1.65 -19.11 -25.54
CA LYS A 266 -2.70 -19.12 -26.58
C LYS A 266 -3.97 -18.38 -26.14
N GLU A 267 -4.22 -18.38 -24.84
CA GLU A 267 -5.33 -17.73 -24.18
C GLU A 267 -4.92 -17.18 -22.82
N TYR A 268 -5.68 -16.20 -22.33
CA TYR A 268 -5.58 -15.72 -20.95
C TYR A 268 -6.71 -16.38 -20.15
N CYS A 269 -6.35 -17.04 -19.06
CA CYS A 269 -7.28 -17.77 -18.19
C CYS A 269 -8.29 -16.80 -17.53
N VAL A 270 -9.58 -17.18 -17.52
CA VAL A 270 -10.68 -16.33 -17.03
C VAL A 270 -10.55 -16.08 -15.53
N GLU A 271 -10.09 -17.06 -14.77
CA GLU A 271 -9.88 -16.98 -13.33
C GLU A 271 -8.82 -15.93 -12.97
N ALA A 272 -7.79 -15.74 -13.83
CA ALA A 272 -6.80 -14.69 -13.66
C ALA A 272 -7.36 -13.27 -13.89
N CYS A 273 -8.60 -13.12 -14.36
CA CYS A 273 -9.28 -11.83 -14.46
C CYS A 273 -9.80 -11.32 -13.10
N GLN A 274 -9.77 -12.14 -12.05
CA GLN A 274 -10.12 -11.75 -10.68
C GLN A 274 -9.01 -10.94 -9.98
N LEU A 275 -7.81 -10.92 -10.56
CA LEU A 275 -6.66 -10.22 -10.04
C LEU A 275 -6.86 -8.69 -10.05
N ARG A 276 -6.33 -8.03 -9.02
CA ARG A 276 -6.35 -6.55 -8.88
C ARG A 276 -5.08 -5.90 -9.45
N LEU A 277 -4.70 -6.30 -10.67
CA LEU A 277 -3.48 -5.83 -11.33
C LEU A 277 -3.54 -4.33 -11.66
N SER A 278 -2.39 -3.67 -11.58
CA SER A 278 -2.13 -2.33 -12.13
C SER A 278 -1.44 -2.42 -13.49
N VAL A 279 -0.52 -3.37 -13.65
CA VAL A 279 0.24 -3.60 -14.89
C VAL A 279 0.14 -5.08 -15.28
N LEU A 280 -0.27 -5.32 -16.52
CA LEU A 280 -0.29 -6.64 -17.15
C LEU A 280 0.41 -6.55 -18.50
N ASP A 281 1.52 -7.26 -18.65
CA ASP A 281 2.21 -7.40 -19.93
C ASP A 281 1.98 -8.80 -20.51
N LEU A 282 1.27 -8.85 -21.63
CA LEU A 282 0.99 -10.06 -22.41
C LEU A 282 1.61 -9.96 -23.81
N SER A 283 2.53 -9.02 -24.05
CA SER A 283 3.13 -8.81 -25.35
C SER A 283 3.93 -10.03 -25.83
N ASN A 284 4.07 -10.19 -27.15
CA ASN A 284 4.81 -11.27 -27.80
C ASN A 284 4.37 -12.67 -27.34
N ASN A 285 3.07 -12.91 -27.28
CA ASN A 285 2.49 -14.23 -27.03
C ASN A 285 1.76 -14.76 -28.30
N SER A 286 1.05 -15.87 -28.17
CA SER A 286 0.25 -16.47 -29.24
C SER A 286 -1.25 -16.23 -29.05
N LEU A 287 -1.64 -15.13 -28.40
CA LEU A 287 -3.04 -14.84 -28.08
C LEU A 287 -3.84 -14.56 -29.36
N SER A 288 -4.88 -15.37 -29.59
CA SER A 288 -5.81 -15.18 -30.72
C SER A 288 -6.94 -14.20 -30.41
N GLY A 289 -7.24 -14.03 -29.13
CA GLY A 289 -8.24 -13.15 -28.57
C GLY A 289 -8.04 -12.97 -27.06
N LEU A 290 -8.93 -12.21 -26.45
CA LEU A 290 -8.93 -11.95 -25.01
C LEU A 290 -10.31 -12.29 -24.42
N PRO A 291 -10.38 -12.87 -23.21
CA PRO A 291 -11.65 -13.04 -22.52
C PRO A 291 -12.29 -11.66 -22.21
N PRO A 292 -13.60 -11.48 -22.45
CA PRO A 292 -14.32 -10.26 -22.08
C PRO A 292 -14.19 -9.86 -20.61
N GLU A 293 -13.95 -10.85 -19.73
CA GLU A 293 -13.78 -10.70 -18.28
C GLU A 293 -12.58 -9.81 -17.90
N ILE A 294 -11.56 -9.65 -18.75
CA ILE A 294 -10.49 -8.67 -18.54
C ILE A 294 -11.09 -7.25 -18.39
N GLY A 295 -12.23 -6.97 -19.05
CA GLY A 295 -12.96 -5.71 -18.88
C GLY A 295 -13.45 -5.42 -17.45
N LYS A 296 -13.50 -6.43 -16.57
CA LYS A 296 -13.83 -6.29 -15.14
C LYS A 296 -12.63 -5.84 -14.28
N MET A 297 -11.41 -5.90 -14.80
CA MET A 297 -10.18 -5.51 -14.12
C MET A 297 -10.04 -3.99 -14.04
N THR A 298 -10.85 -3.36 -13.19
CA THR A 298 -10.92 -1.90 -13.05
C THR A 298 -9.65 -1.23 -12.51
N THR A 299 -8.76 -1.99 -11.86
CA THR A 299 -7.47 -1.50 -11.35
C THR A 299 -6.40 -1.40 -12.43
N LEU A 300 -6.62 -2.02 -13.59
CA LEU A 300 -5.60 -2.19 -14.63
C LEU A 300 -5.35 -0.87 -15.37
N ARG A 301 -4.17 -0.30 -15.16
CA ARG A 301 -3.74 0.97 -15.75
C ARG A 301 -3.00 0.77 -17.06
N LYS A 302 -2.24 -0.33 -17.17
CA LYS A 302 -1.39 -0.63 -18.32
C LYS A 302 -1.58 -2.09 -18.73
N LEU A 303 -2.10 -2.29 -19.92
CA LEU A 303 -2.22 -3.59 -20.60
C LEU A 303 -1.42 -3.56 -21.90
N LEU A 304 -0.39 -4.39 -22.00
CA LEU A 304 0.44 -4.51 -23.19
C LEU A 304 0.11 -5.81 -23.95
N LEU A 305 -0.16 -5.69 -25.25
CA LEU A 305 -0.65 -6.80 -26.10
C LEU A 305 0.08 -6.89 -27.44
N THR A 306 1.04 -6.02 -27.70
CA THR A 306 1.79 -5.94 -28.95
C THR A 306 2.45 -7.29 -29.27
N GLY A 307 2.52 -7.66 -30.56
CA GLY A 307 3.17 -8.91 -30.97
C GLY A 307 2.32 -10.18 -30.79
N ASN A 308 1.01 -10.05 -30.55
CA ASN A 308 0.07 -11.18 -30.55
C ASN A 308 -0.76 -11.25 -31.84
N PRO A 309 -1.13 -12.45 -32.32
CA PRO A 309 -2.01 -12.64 -33.47
C PRO A 309 -3.50 -12.42 -33.13
N LEU A 310 -3.85 -11.25 -32.58
CA LEU A 310 -5.20 -10.90 -32.14
C LEU A 310 -6.13 -10.67 -33.34
N ARG A 311 -6.77 -11.73 -33.84
CA ARG A 311 -7.64 -11.67 -35.03
C ARG A 311 -8.99 -11.02 -34.73
N THR A 312 -9.44 -11.05 -33.48
CA THR A 312 -10.75 -10.56 -33.05
C THR A 312 -10.77 -9.09 -32.67
N LEU A 313 -9.62 -8.46 -32.50
CA LEU A 313 -9.47 -7.07 -32.04
C LEU A 313 -8.88 -6.18 -33.12
N ARG A 314 -9.44 -4.99 -33.31
CA ARG A 314 -8.87 -3.98 -34.22
C ARG A 314 -7.54 -3.47 -33.66
N SER A 315 -6.56 -3.25 -34.54
CA SER A 315 -5.21 -2.77 -34.16
C SER A 315 -5.23 -1.44 -33.38
N SER A 316 -6.19 -0.56 -33.66
CA SER A 316 -6.36 0.71 -32.94
C SER A 316 -6.76 0.54 -31.47
N LEU A 317 -7.45 -0.55 -31.12
CA LEU A 317 -7.81 -0.88 -29.73
C LEU A 317 -6.63 -1.55 -29.01
N VAL A 318 -5.88 -2.40 -29.72
CA VAL A 318 -4.71 -3.10 -29.17
C VAL A 318 -3.57 -2.14 -28.84
N ASN A 319 -3.34 -1.14 -29.71
CA ASN A 319 -2.29 -0.13 -29.52
C ASN A 319 -2.81 1.15 -28.84
N GLY A 320 -4.09 1.19 -28.51
CA GLY A 320 -4.75 2.35 -27.91
C GLY A 320 -4.60 2.42 -26.39
N PRO A 321 -5.22 3.42 -25.74
CA PRO A 321 -5.20 3.53 -24.28
C PRO A 321 -5.97 2.37 -23.63
N THR A 322 -5.36 1.75 -22.61
CA THR A 322 -5.92 0.59 -21.90
C THR A 322 -7.40 0.75 -21.49
N PRO A 323 -7.87 1.90 -20.95
CA PRO A 323 -9.28 2.07 -20.58
C PRO A 323 -10.27 1.87 -21.74
N ALA A 324 -9.91 2.25 -22.97
CA ALA A 324 -10.79 2.10 -24.13
C ALA A 324 -10.95 0.62 -24.51
N LEU A 325 -9.86 -0.15 -24.44
CA LEU A 325 -9.90 -1.59 -24.66
C LEU A 325 -10.71 -2.31 -23.57
N LEU A 326 -10.51 -1.95 -22.30
CA LEU A 326 -11.29 -2.52 -21.19
C LEU A 326 -12.79 -2.24 -21.34
N LYS A 327 -13.17 -1.03 -21.77
CA LYS A 327 -14.55 -0.68 -22.07
C LYS A 327 -15.14 -1.54 -23.20
N TYR A 328 -14.38 -1.76 -24.27
CA TYR A 328 -14.79 -2.62 -25.38
C TYR A 328 -14.96 -4.08 -24.97
N LEU A 329 -14.04 -4.63 -24.17
CA LEU A 329 -14.15 -6.00 -23.68
C LEU A 329 -15.36 -6.15 -22.74
N ARG A 330 -15.60 -5.15 -21.88
CA ARG A 330 -16.77 -5.15 -20.99
C ARG A 330 -18.10 -5.19 -21.74
N SER A 331 -18.21 -4.51 -22.89
CA SER A 331 -19.43 -4.55 -23.71
C SER A 331 -19.65 -5.86 -24.47
N ARG A 332 -18.72 -6.82 -24.38
CA ARG A 332 -18.80 -8.15 -25.01
C ARG A 332 -19.13 -9.26 -24.02
N LEU A 333 -19.22 -8.94 -22.73
CA LEU A 333 -19.72 -9.90 -21.74
C LEU A 333 -21.19 -10.21 -22.09
N PRO A 334 -21.60 -11.49 -22.06
CA PRO A 334 -23.00 -11.83 -22.28
C PRO A 334 -23.84 -11.04 -21.28
N GLU A 335 -24.82 -10.30 -21.80
CA GLU A 335 -25.92 -9.80 -21.02
C GLU A 335 -26.59 -11.04 -20.42
N ASN A 336 -26.31 -11.34 -19.15
CA ASN A 336 -27.25 -12.15 -18.38
C ASN A 336 -28.61 -11.44 -18.52
N GLU A 337 -29.65 -12.20 -18.85
CA GLU A 337 -31.04 -11.76 -19.05
C GLU A 337 -31.70 -11.18 -17.77
N ASP A 338 -30.95 -10.41 -16.99
CA ASP A 338 -31.38 -9.56 -15.88
C ASP A 338 -30.77 -8.15 -16.00
N SER A 339 -30.47 -7.68 -17.23
CA SER A 339 -29.77 -6.40 -17.43
C SER A 339 -30.29 -5.53 -18.56
N GLU A 340 -31.61 -5.30 -18.60
CA GLU A 340 -32.09 -4.00 -19.07
C GLU A 340 -32.01 -2.98 -17.92
N ALA A 341 -31.00 -2.11 -18.00
CA ALA A 341 -30.92 -0.80 -17.34
C ALA A 341 -31.13 -0.72 -15.81
N SER A 342 -30.08 -1.06 -15.03
CA SER A 342 -29.75 -0.32 -13.81
C SER A 342 -28.32 -0.67 -13.37
N THR A 343 -27.44 0.33 -13.25
CA THR A 343 -26.32 0.26 -12.30
C THR A 343 -26.83 -0.33 -10.99
N THR A 344 -26.32 -1.48 -10.56
CA THR A 344 -26.71 -2.03 -9.26
C THR A 344 -26.22 -1.06 -8.19
N LYS A 345 -27.08 -0.76 -7.22
CA LYS A 345 -26.80 0.21 -6.16
C LYS A 345 -25.49 -0.14 -5.42
N GLU A 346 -25.23 -1.43 -5.26
CA GLU A 346 -24.02 -1.99 -4.63
C GLU A 346 -22.72 -1.62 -5.36
N ASP A 347 -22.71 -1.57 -6.70
CA ASP A 347 -21.52 -1.19 -7.47
C ASP A 347 -21.18 0.30 -7.30
N LEU A 348 -22.21 1.16 -7.27
CA LEU A 348 -22.05 2.59 -7.03
C LEU A 348 -21.63 2.88 -5.58
N ILE A 349 -22.19 2.16 -4.60
CA ILE A 349 -21.78 2.25 -3.19
C ILE A 349 -20.31 1.85 -3.07
N THR A 350 -19.92 0.72 -3.68
CA THR A 350 -18.53 0.24 -3.63
C THR A 350 -17.55 1.22 -4.28
N MET A 351 -17.95 1.88 -5.37
CA MET A 351 -17.13 2.93 -6.00
C MET A 351 -16.99 4.17 -5.12
N ALA A 352 -18.09 4.66 -4.54
CA ALA A 352 -18.09 5.82 -3.66
C ALA A 352 -17.27 5.57 -2.39
N THR A 353 -17.44 4.39 -1.76
CA THR A 353 -16.67 3.92 -0.59
C THR A 353 -15.17 3.80 -0.89
N ARG A 354 -14.78 3.52 -2.14
CA ARG A 354 -13.36 3.51 -2.54
C ARG A 354 -12.77 4.89 -2.76
N LEU A 355 -13.57 5.83 -3.27
CA LEU A 355 -13.15 7.23 -3.45
C LEU A 355 -13.00 7.96 -2.11
N SER A 356 -13.80 7.59 -1.10
CA SER A 356 -13.75 8.21 0.23
C SER A 356 -12.46 7.90 0.99
N VAL A 357 -11.82 6.75 0.75
CA VAL A 357 -10.52 6.41 1.39
C VAL A 357 -9.44 7.46 1.10
N THR A 358 -9.48 8.08 -0.09
CA THR A 358 -8.49 9.11 -0.48
C THR A 358 -8.89 10.52 -0.11
N SER A 359 -10.19 10.83 -0.09
CA SER A 359 -10.70 12.19 0.10
C SER A 359 -11.23 12.47 1.51
N LYS A 360 -11.41 11.42 2.33
CA LYS A 360 -12.18 11.44 3.60
C LYS A 360 -13.64 11.91 3.45
N GLU A 361 -14.12 12.10 2.22
CA GLU A 361 -15.49 12.48 1.91
C GLU A 361 -16.21 11.33 1.19
N LEU A 362 -17.41 10.98 1.64
CA LEU A 362 -18.25 9.97 1.01
C LEU A 362 -19.59 10.60 0.61
N SER A 363 -19.95 10.52 -0.66
CA SER A 363 -21.27 10.94 -1.15
C SER A 363 -21.99 9.79 -1.82
N LEU A 364 -23.20 9.52 -1.35
CA LEU A 364 -24.16 8.54 -1.85
C LEU A 364 -25.52 9.24 -2.13
N GLU A 365 -25.46 10.49 -2.58
CA GLU A 365 -26.66 11.28 -2.90
C GLU A 365 -27.48 10.60 -4.01
N GLY A 366 -28.80 10.53 -3.85
CA GLY A 366 -29.70 10.17 -4.95
C GLY A 366 -29.69 8.69 -5.34
N MET A 367 -29.15 7.82 -4.50
CA MET A 367 -28.98 6.39 -4.79
C MET A 367 -30.21 5.52 -4.49
N ASN A 368 -31.31 6.15 -4.06
CA ASN A 368 -32.56 5.49 -3.69
C ASN A 368 -32.36 4.41 -2.61
N LEU A 369 -31.50 4.68 -1.62
CA LEU A 369 -31.21 3.80 -0.50
C LEU A 369 -32.36 3.78 0.50
N SER A 370 -32.81 2.60 0.94
CA SER A 370 -33.79 2.45 2.03
C SER A 370 -33.13 2.34 3.41
N ALA A 371 -31.86 1.94 3.45
CA ALA A 371 -31.02 1.80 4.62
C ALA A 371 -29.57 2.11 4.24
N ILE A 372 -28.73 2.41 5.23
CA ILE A 372 -27.31 2.71 5.02
C ILE A 372 -26.53 1.37 4.92
N PRO A 373 -25.81 1.12 3.81
CA PRO A 373 -25.02 -0.10 3.62
C PRO A 373 -23.89 -0.28 4.65
N SER A 374 -23.63 -1.51 5.09
CA SER A 374 -22.60 -1.84 6.08
C SER A 374 -21.16 -1.57 5.61
N GLU A 375 -20.95 -1.58 4.30
CA GLU A 375 -19.65 -1.42 3.64
C GLU A 375 -19.07 -0.01 3.86
N ILE A 376 -19.92 0.96 4.22
CA ILE A 376 -19.51 2.34 4.53
C ILE A 376 -18.65 2.38 5.78
N TRP A 377 -18.89 1.48 6.74
CA TRP A 377 -18.18 1.43 8.02
C TRP A 377 -16.76 0.87 7.88
N GLU A 378 -16.49 0.11 6.82
CA GLU A 378 -15.13 -0.37 6.51
C GLU A 378 -14.22 0.73 5.96
N ALA A 379 -14.79 1.86 5.52
CA ALA A 379 -14.06 2.95 4.90
C ALA A 379 -13.45 3.97 5.87
N GLY A 380 -12.72 3.52 6.89
CA GLY A 380 -11.79 4.35 7.68
C GLY A 380 -12.34 5.69 8.25
N GLU A 381 -11.45 6.66 8.49
CA GLU A 381 -11.77 7.98 9.08
C GLU A 381 -12.49 8.93 8.10
N ILE A 382 -13.80 8.77 7.91
CA ILE A 382 -14.63 9.69 7.11
C ILE A 382 -14.90 10.98 7.90
N THR A 383 -14.66 12.13 7.27
CA THR A 383 -14.94 13.46 7.83
C THR A 383 -16.22 14.09 7.28
N LYS A 384 -16.65 13.69 6.09
CA LYS A 384 -17.90 14.19 5.48
C LYS A 384 -18.69 13.07 4.82
N LEU A 385 -19.97 12.97 5.18
CA LEU A 385 -20.89 11.96 4.69
C LEU A 385 -22.16 12.62 4.13
N ASP A 386 -22.41 12.40 2.85
CA ASP A 386 -23.62 12.86 2.16
C ASP A 386 -24.49 11.68 1.75
N LEU A 387 -25.67 11.60 2.35
CA LEU A 387 -26.70 10.58 2.14
C LEU A 387 -28.00 11.20 1.65
N SER A 388 -27.94 12.42 1.10
CA SER A 388 -29.13 13.16 0.70
C SER A 388 -29.90 12.51 -0.46
N ARG A 389 -31.18 12.86 -0.61
CA ARG A 389 -32.06 12.38 -1.70
C ARG A 389 -32.18 10.85 -1.75
N ASN A 390 -32.27 10.20 -0.60
CA ASN A 390 -32.51 8.77 -0.49
C ASN A 390 -33.90 8.48 0.13
N SER A 391 -34.18 7.21 0.46
CA SER A 391 -35.41 6.76 1.12
C SER A 391 -35.12 6.22 2.54
N ILE A 392 -34.09 6.72 3.22
CA ILE A 392 -33.64 6.23 4.53
C ILE A 392 -34.65 6.63 5.60
N GLN A 393 -35.09 5.67 6.42
CA GLN A 393 -36.05 5.91 7.51
C GLN A 393 -35.39 6.01 8.88
N GLU A 394 -34.35 5.21 9.11
CA GLU A 394 -33.63 5.12 10.37
C GLU A 394 -32.13 5.07 10.10
N LEU A 395 -31.36 5.59 11.04
CA LEU A 395 -29.90 5.54 10.99
C LEU A 395 -29.42 4.34 11.83
N PRO A 396 -28.51 3.50 11.30
CA PRO A 396 -28.06 2.32 11.99
C PRO A 396 -27.06 2.70 13.11
N PRO A 397 -27.00 1.94 14.22
CA PRO A 397 -26.16 2.27 15.37
C PRO A 397 -24.67 2.29 15.03
N GLU A 398 -24.24 1.58 13.99
CA GLU A 398 -22.84 1.51 13.53
C GLU A 398 -22.28 2.89 13.13
N LEU A 399 -23.13 3.85 12.75
CA LEU A 399 -22.73 5.24 12.46
C LEU A 399 -22.08 5.93 13.67
N SER A 400 -22.35 5.47 14.89
CA SER A 400 -21.68 5.93 16.11
C SER A 400 -20.16 5.69 16.10
N SER A 401 -19.68 4.74 15.30
CA SER A 401 -18.25 4.41 15.19
C SER A 401 -17.46 5.50 14.44
N CYS A 402 -18.14 6.37 13.68
CA CYS A 402 -17.52 7.42 12.87
C CYS A 402 -17.21 8.69 13.69
N ALA A 403 -16.44 8.59 14.76
CA ALA A 403 -16.14 9.70 15.68
C ALA A 403 -15.41 10.91 15.03
N SER A 404 -14.81 10.71 13.86
CA SER A 404 -14.12 11.76 13.07
C SER A 404 -15.05 12.57 12.16
N LEU A 405 -16.35 12.25 12.12
CA LEU A 405 -17.30 12.87 11.21
C LEU A 405 -17.56 14.33 11.59
N GLN A 406 -17.32 15.24 10.65
CA GLN A 406 -17.50 16.69 10.81
C GLN A 406 -18.73 17.20 10.07
N THR A 407 -19.12 16.57 8.96
CA THR A 407 -20.28 16.96 8.15
C THR A 407 -21.16 15.76 7.86
N LEU A 408 -22.44 15.85 8.21
CA LEU A 408 -23.46 14.83 7.95
C LEU A 408 -24.66 15.46 7.22
N ILE A 409 -24.91 15.02 5.99
CA ILE A 409 -25.99 15.51 5.14
C ILE A 409 -27.02 14.38 4.94
N LEU A 410 -28.21 14.57 5.50
CA LEU A 410 -29.34 13.64 5.48
C LEU A 410 -30.59 14.23 4.81
N SER A 411 -30.41 15.36 4.12
CA SER A 411 -31.46 16.11 3.42
C SER A 411 -32.31 15.22 2.50
N ARG A 412 -33.63 15.44 2.46
CA ARG A 412 -34.56 14.74 1.55
C ARG A 412 -34.52 13.20 1.72
N ASN A 413 -34.77 12.74 2.94
CA ASN A 413 -34.93 11.33 3.27
C ASN A 413 -36.33 11.07 3.89
N LYS A 414 -36.52 9.93 4.56
CA LYS A 414 -37.76 9.53 5.25
C LYS A 414 -37.57 9.39 6.76
N ILE A 415 -36.61 10.11 7.35
CA ILE A 415 -36.27 10.04 8.76
C ILE A 415 -37.40 10.64 9.59
N LYS A 416 -37.93 9.86 10.54
CA LYS A 416 -39.08 10.26 11.37
C LYS A 416 -38.71 10.67 12.79
N ASP A 417 -37.66 10.06 13.33
CA ASP A 417 -37.28 10.22 14.72
C ASP A 417 -35.89 10.87 14.79
N TRP A 418 -35.66 11.68 15.81
CA TRP A 418 -34.39 12.39 16.01
C TRP A 418 -33.29 11.40 16.46
N PRO A 419 -32.08 11.43 15.86
CA PRO A 419 -31.10 10.37 16.04
C PRO A 419 -30.20 10.55 17.28
N ASP A 420 -30.78 10.62 18.48
CA ASP A 420 -30.04 10.86 19.74
C ASP A 420 -28.89 9.87 19.97
N ALA A 421 -29.14 8.57 19.77
CA ALA A 421 -28.18 7.51 20.03
C ALA A 421 -26.88 7.65 19.22
N ILE A 422 -26.95 8.27 18.05
CA ILE A 422 -25.80 8.44 17.16
C ILE A 422 -25.13 9.80 17.43
N LEU A 423 -25.92 10.86 17.61
CA LEU A 423 -25.41 12.21 17.83
C LEU A 423 -24.54 12.29 19.10
N THR A 424 -24.84 11.52 20.15
CA THR A 424 -24.01 11.41 21.37
C THR A 424 -22.56 10.99 21.10
N SER A 425 -22.31 10.23 20.03
CA SER A 425 -20.98 9.74 19.68
C SER A 425 -20.24 10.66 18.70
N LEU A 426 -20.95 11.53 17.99
CA LEU A 426 -20.41 12.41 16.94
C LEU A 426 -19.93 13.76 17.50
N SER A 427 -19.01 13.71 18.46
CA SER A 427 -18.48 14.91 19.15
C SER A 427 -17.78 15.94 18.26
N SER A 428 -17.30 15.54 17.08
CA SER A 428 -16.61 16.40 16.11
C SER A 428 -17.54 17.06 15.09
N LEU A 429 -18.86 16.84 15.19
CA LEU A 429 -19.82 17.26 14.18
C LEU A 429 -19.96 18.79 14.15
N SER A 430 -19.71 19.38 12.98
CA SER A 430 -19.76 20.82 12.71
C SER A 430 -20.93 21.20 11.79
N CYS A 431 -21.40 20.28 10.94
CA CYS A 431 -22.50 20.52 10.01
C CYS A 431 -23.48 19.35 10.02
N LEU A 432 -24.76 19.65 10.27
CA LEU A 432 -25.86 18.70 10.25
C LEU A 432 -27.00 19.24 9.39
N LYS A 433 -27.33 18.53 8.32
CA LYS A 433 -28.49 18.86 7.46
C LYS A 433 -29.51 17.75 7.49
N LEU A 434 -30.71 18.07 7.97
CA LEU A 434 -31.84 17.15 8.12
C LEU A 434 -33.09 17.68 7.40
N ASP A 435 -32.95 18.68 6.53
CA ASP A 435 -34.06 19.29 5.83
C ASP A 435 -34.86 18.30 4.98
N ASN A 436 -36.14 18.59 4.76
CA ASN A 436 -37.04 17.77 3.95
C ASN A 436 -37.10 16.31 4.43
N ASN A 437 -37.20 16.09 5.73
CA ASN A 437 -37.54 14.80 6.32
C ASN A 437 -38.93 14.86 7.00
N PRO A 438 -39.61 13.74 7.21
CA PRO A 438 -40.84 13.67 7.98
C PRO A 438 -40.58 13.58 9.49
N LEU A 439 -39.66 14.42 10.02
CA LEU A 439 -39.26 14.38 11.43
C LEU A 439 -40.45 14.79 12.33
N ARG A 440 -40.79 13.94 13.29
CA ARG A 440 -41.96 14.11 14.17
C ARG A 440 -41.70 15.09 15.30
N GLN A 441 -40.58 14.92 15.98
CA GLN A 441 -40.22 15.75 17.13
C GLN A 441 -38.71 15.72 17.36
N VAL A 442 -38.14 16.89 17.65
CA VAL A 442 -36.81 17.09 18.20
C VAL A 442 -36.98 17.16 19.74
N PRO A 443 -36.29 16.29 20.51
CA PRO A 443 -36.31 16.35 21.96
C PRO A 443 -35.84 17.70 22.50
N SER A 444 -36.33 18.09 23.68
CA SER A 444 -35.97 19.35 24.33
C SER A 444 -34.52 19.42 24.80
N ASP A 445 -33.78 18.32 24.75
CA ASP A 445 -32.34 18.20 25.06
C ASP A 445 -31.52 17.68 23.86
N GLY A 446 -32.15 17.49 22.70
CA GLY A 446 -31.53 16.83 21.53
C GLY A 446 -30.32 17.53 20.92
N PHE A 447 -30.08 18.80 21.27
CA PHE A 447 -28.90 19.57 20.83
C PHE A 447 -27.73 19.56 21.82
N LYS A 448 -27.93 19.02 23.03
CA LYS A 448 -26.95 19.06 24.13
C LYS A 448 -25.65 18.33 23.77
N ASP A 449 -25.76 17.25 23.00
CA ASP A 449 -24.63 16.36 22.71
C ASP A 449 -23.83 16.75 21.45
N ILE A 450 -24.20 17.83 20.77
CA ILE A 450 -23.51 18.36 19.58
C ILE A 450 -23.11 19.85 19.71
N PRO A 451 -22.38 20.25 20.78
CA PRO A 451 -22.11 21.66 21.10
C PRO A 451 -21.14 22.37 20.12
N MET A 452 -20.50 21.63 19.23
CA MET A 452 -19.54 22.14 18.24
C MET A 452 -20.19 22.48 16.89
N LEU A 453 -21.51 22.31 16.77
CA LEU A 453 -22.23 22.52 15.54
C LEU A 453 -22.17 23.99 15.09
N GLN A 454 -21.78 24.21 13.83
CA GLN A 454 -21.69 25.50 13.16
C GLN A 454 -22.83 25.69 12.16
N ILE A 455 -23.29 24.61 11.50
CA ILE A 455 -24.35 24.65 10.50
C ILE A 455 -25.45 23.66 10.89
N LEU A 456 -26.68 24.15 11.00
CA LEU A 456 -27.87 23.34 11.25
C LEU A 456 -28.98 23.69 10.25
N ASP A 457 -29.44 22.70 9.50
CA ASP A 457 -30.60 22.83 8.62
C ASP A 457 -31.69 21.84 9.00
N LEU A 458 -32.83 22.37 9.46
CA LEU A 458 -34.03 21.61 9.83
C LEU A 458 -35.22 21.94 8.93
N SER A 459 -35.01 22.69 7.85
CA SER A 459 -36.07 23.20 6.99
C SER A 459 -37.03 22.09 6.52
N TYR A 460 -38.29 22.42 6.30
CA TYR A 460 -39.33 21.48 5.83
C TYR A 460 -39.68 20.29 6.78
N ASN A 461 -39.14 20.21 8.00
CA ASN A 461 -39.59 19.25 9.04
C ASN A 461 -40.77 19.79 9.88
N ILE A 462 -41.94 19.91 9.27
CA ILE A 462 -43.10 20.62 9.85
C ILE A 462 -43.39 20.23 11.31
N ALA A 463 -43.48 21.25 12.19
CA ALA A 463 -43.85 21.12 13.60
C ALA A 463 -42.97 20.14 14.41
N SER A 464 -41.73 19.88 13.96
CA SER A 464 -40.81 19.00 14.68
C SER A 464 -40.14 19.67 15.88
N LEU A 465 -40.05 21.00 15.92
CA LEU A 465 -39.38 21.70 17.01
C LEU A 465 -40.23 21.72 18.29
N PRO A 466 -39.61 21.60 19.48
CA PRO A 466 -40.30 21.78 20.74
C PRO A 466 -40.69 23.26 20.93
N GLU A 467 -41.63 23.52 21.85
CA GLU A 467 -42.14 24.88 22.13
C GLU A 467 -41.03 25.87 22.53
N ASN A 468 -40.02 25.38 23.27
CA ASN A 468 -38.81 26.14 23.62
C ASN A 468 -37.57 25.40 23.11
N PRO A 469 -37.14 25.60 21.86
CA PRO A 469 -35.98 24.92 21.30
C PRO A 469 -34.69 25.48 21.92
N PRO A 470 -33.84 24.64 22.54
CA PRO A 470 -32.70 25.09 23.32
C PRO A 470 -31.49 25.38 22.42
N PHE A 471 -31.65 26.19 21.38
CA PHE A 471 -30.57 26.53 20.45
C PHE A 471 -29.38 27.17 21.16
N SER A 472 -29.60 27.79 22.33
CA SER A 472 -28.54 28.28 23.21
C SER A 472 -27.51 27.22 23.64
N SER A 473 -27.84 25.92 23.48
CA SER A 473 -26.91 24.79 23.67
C SER A 473 -25.87 24.65 22.54
N LEU A 474 -26.00 25.43 21.46
CA LEU A 474 -25.11 25.43 20.28
C LEU A 474 -24.35 26.77 20.17
N PRO A 475 -23.39 27.05 21.07
CA PRO A 475 -22.75 28.37 21.15
C PRO A 475 -21.90 28.73 19.93
N HIS A 476 -21.52 27.73 19.11
CA HIS A 476 -20.70 27.91 17.91
C HIS A 476 -21.51 28.02 16.61
N LEU A 477 -22.85 28.06 16.71
CA LEU A 477 -23.72 28.04 15.54
C LEU A 477 -23.57 29.34 14.73
N GLN A 478 -23.26 29.18 13.44
CA GLN A 478 -23.06 30.25 12.46
C GLN A 478 -24.17 30.30 11.43
N GLU A 479 -24.76 29.16 11.06
CA GLU A 479 -25.84 29.10 10.08
C GLU A 479 -27.00 28.25 10.62
N LEU A 480 -28.20 28.84 10.62
CA LEU A 480 -29.42 28.19 11.08
C LEU A 480 -30.52 28.35 10.04
N TYR A 481 -31.00 27.24 9.50
CA TYR A 481 -32.08 27.20 8.52
C TYR A 481 -33.32 26.50 9.10
N LEU A 482 -34.40 27.27 9.20
CA LEU A 482 -35.68 26.89 9.79
C LEU A 482 -36.83 27.22 8.81
N ARG A 483 -36.57 27.09 7.51
CA ARG A 483 -37.56 27.41 6.48
C ARG A 483 -38.73 26.44 6.53
N ARG A 484 -39.95 26.95 6.41
CA ARG A 484 -41.18 26.14 6.34
C ARG A 484 -41.34 25.13 7.48
N MET A 485 -41.13 25.60 8.71
CA MET A 485 -41.28 24.83 9.94
C MET A 485 -42.69 24.91 10.56
N GLN A 486 -43.57 25.78 10.05
CA GLN A 486 -44.86 26.16 10.65
C GLN A 486 -44.73 26.92 11.99
N LEU A 487 -43.64 27.67 12.17
CA LEU A 487 -43.45 28.51 13.35
C LEU A 487 -44.44 29.68 13.34
N ARG A 488 -45.09 29.94 14.49
CA ARG A 488 -45.98 31.09 14.71
C ARG A 488 -45.27 32.28 15.32
N GLU A 489 -44.22 32.01 16.09
CA GLU A 489 -43.36 32.98 16.76
C GLU A 489 -41.90 32.55 16.55
N ALA A 490 -40.99 33.53 16.47
CA ALA A 490 -39.58 33.25 16.29
C ALA A 490 -38.97 32.84 17.65
N PRO A 491 -38.21 31.73 17.73
CA PRO A 491 -37.63 31.29 19.00
C PRO A 491 -36.69 32.34 19.58
N THR A 492 -37.01 32.85 20.78
CA THR A 492 -36.22 33.90 21.44
C THR A 492 -34.82 33.45 21.84
N ASP A 493 -34.61 32.15 22.02
CA ASP A 493 -33.32 31.55 22.36
C ASP A 493 -32.25 31.75 21.27
N ILE A 494 -32.66 31.99 20.01
CA ILE A 494 -31.76 32.30 18.89
C ILE A 494 -30.99 33.61 19.15
N LEU A 495 -31.56 34.54 19.92
CA LEU A 495 -30.93 35.83 20.25
C LEU A 495 -29.65 35.67 21.11
N ARG A 496 -29.42 34.48 21.68
CA ARG A 496 -28.21 34.17 22.45
C ARG A 496 -27.04 33.71 21.58
N LEU A 497 -27.26 33.43 20.29
CA LEU A 497 -26.26 32.89 19.37
C LEU A 497 -25.35 33.98 18.79
N GLN A 498 -24.34 34.39 19.56
CA GLN A 498 -23.46 35.52 19.19
C GLN A 498 -22.62 35.30 17.91
N GLN A 499 -22.45 34.04 17.48
CA GLN A 499 -21.69 33.68 16.27
C GLN A 499 -22.58 33.52 15.02
N LEU A 500 -23.90 33.68 15.15
CA LEU A 500 -24.84 33.46 14.06
C LEU A 500 -24.65 34.50 12.94
N ARG A 501 -24.43 34.01 11.72
CA ARG A 501 -24.21 34.79 10.50
C ARG A 501 -25.40 34.72 9.56
N ILE A 502 -25.99 33.53 9.41
CA ILE A 502 -27.12 33.28 8.53
C ILE A 502 -28.27 32.73 9.35
N LEU A 503 -29.43 33.37 9.25
CA LEU A 503 -30.68 32.88 9.81
C LEU A 503 -31.78 32.92 8.75
N ASP A 504 -32.27 31.74 8.37
CA ASP A 504 -33.42 31.60 7.48
C ASP A 504 -34.66 31.14 8.27
N LEU A 505 -35.64 32.04 8.38
CA LEU A 505 -36.95 31.80 8.97
C LEU A 505 -38.07 31.94 7.93
N SER A 506 -37.74 31.88 6.64
CA SER A 506 -38.68 32.07 5.55
C SER A 506 -39.78 31.00 5.50
N GLN A 507 -40.89 31.31 4.84
CA GLN A 507 -42.01 30.38 4.60
C GLN A 507 -42.64 29.81 5.87
N ASN A 508 -42.62 30.56 6.98
CA ASN A 508 -43.28 30.19 8.23
C ASN A 508 -44.62 30.94 8.38
N SER A 509 -45.17 30.99 9.59
CA SER A 509 -46.40 31.71 9.93
C SER A 509 -46.15 32.74 11.02
N LEU A 510 -44.95 33.34 11.03
CA LEU A 510 -44.52 34.30 12.04
C LEU A 510 -45.40 35.55 11.98
N GLN A 511 -46.00 35.93 13.10
CA GLN A 511 -46.83 37.15 13.20
C GLN A 511 -46.03 38.37 13.65
N SER A 512 -44.99 38.13 14.44
CA SER A 512 -44.08 39.12 14.99
C SER A 512 -42.68 38.54 15.13
N ILE A 513 -41.70 39.43 15.27
CA ILE A 513 -40.29 39.11 15.51
C ILE A 513 -39.92 39.73 16.86
N PRO A 514 -39.28 39.00 17.78
CA PRO A 514 -38.89 39.54 19.08
C PRO A 514 -37.85 40.66 18.94
N GLU A 515 -37.85 41.60 19.88
CA GLU A 515 -36.80 42.63 19.99
C GLU A 515 -35.46 41.99 20.39
N GLY A 516 -34.33 42.57 19.95
CA GLY A 516 -32.99 42.09 20.31
C GLY A 516 -32.20 41.44 19.19
N PHE A 517 -32.73 41.32 17.97
CA PHE A 517 -31.95 40.88 16.80
C PHE A 517 -30.73 41.77 16.52
N LYS A 518 -30.79 43.05 16.91
CA LYS A 518 -29.65 43.98 16.86
C LYS A 518 -28.44 43.51 17.66
N ASN A 519 -28.64 42.65 18.67
CA ASN A 519 -27.55 42.10 19.48
C ASN A 519 -26.79 40.98 18.76
N LEU A 520 -27.31 40.43 17.66
CA LEU A 520 -26.61 39.44 16.85
C LEU A 520 -25.61 40.13 15.91
N THR A 521 -24.52 40.63 16.49
CA THR A 521 -23.50 41.44 15.78
C THR A 521 -22.80 40.72 14.62
N SER A 522 -22.83 39.38 14.61
CA SER A 522 -22.26 38.57 13.53
C SER A 522 -23.23 38.32 12.37
N LEU A 523 -24.51 38.69 12.51
CA LEU A 523 -25.57 38.36 11.56
C LEU A 523 -25.39 39.16 10.26
N THR A 524 -25.19 38.45 9.16
CA THR A 524 -25.01 39.02 7.82
C THR A 524 -26.23 38.82 6.93
N GLU A 525 -27.00 37.76 7.18
CA GLU A 525 -28.15 37.39 6.38
C GLU A 525 -29.31 36.95 7.28
N LEU A 526 -30.46 37.62 7.12
CA LEU A 526 -31.70 37.32 7.82
C LEU A 526 -32.84 37.23 6.80
N ASP A 527 -33.31 36.00 6.52
CA ASP A 527 -34.44 35.78 5.63
C ASP A 527 -35.73 35.58 6.44
N LEU A 528 -36.66 36.52 6.29
CA LEU A 528 -38.00 36.52 6.89
C LEU A 528 -39.12 36.44 5.83
N SER A 529 -38.77 36.17 4.57
CA SER A 529 -39.73 36.15 3.46
C SER A 529 -40.85 35.14 3.67
N ASP A 530 -41.99 35.35 3.01
CA ASP A 530 -43.15 34.44 3.07
C ASP A 530 -43.64 34.14 4.51
N ASN A 531 -43.76 35.18 5.35
CA ASN A 531 -44.35 35.12 6.70
C ASN A 531 -45.56 36.08 6.83
N ASN A 532 -46.24 36.04 7.98
CA ASN A 532 -47.40 36.90 8.29
C ASN A 532 -47.03 38.08 9.20
N ILE A 533 -45.82 38.62 9.06
CA ILE A 533 -45.29 39.65 9.95
C ILE A 533 -46.02 40.96 9.68
N SER A 534 -46.75 41.46 10.67
CA SER A 534 -47.54 42.69 10.58
C SER A 534 -46.71 43.97 10.75
N ALA A 535 -45.63 43.89 11.53
CA ALA A 535 -44.69 44.97 11.76
C ALA A 535 -43.30 44.38 12.09
N LEU A 536 -42.25 45.03 11.57
CA LEU A 536 -40.87 44.72 11.95
C LEU A 536 -40.45 45.61 13.14
N PRO A 537 -39.69 45.07 14.11
CA PRO A 537 -39.06 45.88 15.16
C PRO A 537 -38.27 47.05 14.54
N PRO A 538 -38.32 48.26 15.12
CA PRO A 538 -37.58 49.43 14.62
C PRO A 538 -36.09 49.17 14.42
N GLU A 539 -35.54 48.27 15.24
CA GLU A 539 -34.14 47.84 15.20
C GLU A 539 -33.72 47.24 13.86
N LEU A 540 -34.60 46.51 13.18
CA LEU A 540 -34.33 45.85 11.89
C LEU A 540 -34.51 46.78 10.68
N VAL A 541 -35.14 47.94 10.87
CA VAL A 541 -35.40 48.93 9.80
C VAL A 541 -34.22 49.92 9.66
N SER A 542 -33.26 49.88 10.58
CA SER A 542 -32.14 50.82 10.68
C SER A 542 -30.76 50.22 10.36
N VAL A 543 -30.70 48.98 9.88
CA VAL A 543 -29.47 48.24 9.53
C VAL A 543 -29.28 48.19 8.02
#